data_AF-A0A3M5W8S1-F1
#
_entry.id   AF-A0A3M5W8S1-F1
#
_cell.length_a   1.000
_cell.length_b   1.000
_cell.length_c   1.000
_cell.angle_alpha   90.00
_cell.angle_beta   90.00
_cell.angle_gamma   90.00
#
_symmetry.space_group_name_H-M   'P 1'
#
loop_
_entity.id
_entity.type
_entity.pdbx_description
1 polymer ?
#
loop_
_entity_poly.entity_id
_entity_poly.type
_entity_poly.pdbx_seq_one_letter_code
_entity_poly.pdbx_strand_id
1 'polypeptide(L)'
;MHKVLVPFDGSEHAMRALGYVIELSGELTKSLEVHILNVQASPIDYSLYLAPDMIDGVKAGLTNEGKRVLADAVALLTAAGVPFQAHVDLGNVAEQVEAEV
;
A
#
# COMPACT_ATOMS: atom_id res chain seq x y z
N MET A 1 12.74 -14.24 -9.53
CA MET A 1 11.85 -13.48 -8.65
C MET A 1 10.71 -14.31 -8.10
N HIS A 2 10.47 -14.19 -6.80
CA HIS A 2 9.16 -14.25 -6.18
C HIS A 2 8.61 -12.83 -6.06
N LYS A 3 7.29 -12.69 -6.01
CA LYS A 3 6.60 -11.43 -5.69
C LYS A 3 5.76 -11.66 -4.46
N VAL A 4 5.78 -10.72 -3.53
CA VAL A 4 4.97 -10.77 -2.30
C VAL A 4 4.24 -9.45 -2.16
N LEU A 5 2.92 -9.54 -2.00
CA LEU A 5 2.08 -8.40 -1.65
C LEU A 5 2.00 -8.26 -0.12
N VAL A 6 2.22 -7.05 0.38
CA VAL A 6 2.03 -6.67 1.79
C VAL A 6 1.03 -5.53 1.84
N PRO A 7 -0.24 -5.81 2.20
CA PRO A 7 -1.20 -4.77 2.56
C PRO A 7 -0.67 -3.98 3.75
N PHE A 8 -0.64 -2.66 3.64
CA PHE A 8 0.00 -1.77 4.58
C PHE A 8 -0.89 -0.59 4.94
N ASP A 9 -1.33 -0.54 6.20
CA ASP A 9 -2.23 0.50 6.73
C ASP A 9 -1.53 1.50 7.66
N GLY A 10 -0.21 1.39 7.82
CA GLY A 10 0.58 2.24 8.72
C GLY A 10 0.52 1.81 10.20
N SER A 11 -0.19 0.73 10.52
CA SER A 11 -0.20 0.20 11.88
C SER A 11 1.15 -0.43 12.25
N GLU A 12 1.42 -0.53 13.55
CA GLU A 12 2.58 -1.29 14.05
C GLU A 12 2.57 -2.76 13.59
N HIS A 13 1.37 -3.31 13.32
CA HIS A 13 1.20 -4.70 12.91
C HIS A 13 1.62 -4.88 11.45
N ALA A 14 1.21 -3.96 10.58
CA ALA A 14 1.67 -3.92 9.20
C ALA A 14 3.19 -3.67 9.11
N MET A 15 3.74 -2.81 9.98
CA MET A 15 5.19 -2.58 10.05
C MET A 15 5.96 -3.84 10.44
N ARG A 16 5.50 -4.57 11.46
CA ARG A 16 6.11 -5.85 11.84
C ARG A 16 6.01 -6.90 10.73
N ALA A 17 4.87 -6.98 10.03
CA ALA A 17 4.71 -7.88 8.90
C ALA A 17 5.68 -7.57 7.76
N LEU A 18 5.88 -6.27 7.45
CA LEU A 18 6.87 -5.85 6.47
C LEU A 18 8.30 -6.22 6.90
N GLY A 19 8.65 -6.01 8.17
CA GLY A 19 9.94 -6.41 8.73
C GLY A 19 10.21 -7.91 8.55
N TYR A 20 9.22 -8.74 8.83
CA TYR A 20 9.32 -10.19 8.61
C TYR A 20 9.56 -10.55 7.13
N VAL A 21 8.88 -9.89 6.19
CA VAL A 21 9.09 -10.12 4.75
C VAL A 21 10.49 -9.69 4.30
N ILE A 22 11.02 -8.59 4.87
CA ILE A 22 12.40 -8.15 4.63
C ILE A 22 13.40 -9.19 5.12
N GLU A 23 13.23 -9.70 6.35
CA GLU A 23 14.08 -10.78 6.89
C GLU A 23 14.03 -12.02 6.00
N LEU A 24 12.83 -12.47 5.64
CA LEU A 24 12.62 -13.61 4.75
C LEU A 24 13.32 -13.43 3.39
N SER A 25 13.34 -12.22 2.84
CA SER A 25 13.99 -11.95 1.56
C SER A 25 15.50 -12.28 1.56
N GLY A 26 16.17 -12.17 2.71
CA GLY A 26 17.59 -12.51 2.87
C GLY A 26 17.86 -14.01 3.02
N GLU A 27 16.84 -14.79 3.39
CA GLU A 27 16.94 -16.25 3.57
C GLU A 27 16.69 -17.04 2.27
N LEU A 28 15.99 -16.41 1.31
CA LEU A 28 15.60 -17.07 0.07
C LEU A 28 16.76 -17.13 -0.94
N THR A 29 16.93 -18.30 -1.58
CA THR A 29 17.90 -18.47 -2.68
C THR A 29 17.51 -17.68 -3.94
N LYS A 30 16.21 -17.44 -4.14
CA LYS A 30 15.68 -16.69 -5.28
C LYS A 30 15.21 -15.31 -4.81
N SER A 31 15.58 -14.27 -5.56
CA SER A 31 15.22 -12.89 -5.24
C SER A 31 13.71 -12.69 -5.04
N LEU A 32 13.35 -11.81 -4.12
CA LEU A 32 11.98 -11.44 -3.77
C LEU A 32 11.77 -9.94 -4.06
N GLU A 33 10.68 -9.60 -4.72
CA GLU A 33 10.22 -8.22 -4.92
C GLU A 33 8.97 -8.00 -4.06
N VAL A 34 8.99 -6.95 -3.23
CA VAL A 34 7.90 -6.59 -2.33
C VAL A 34 6.96 -5.60 -3.01
N HIS A 35 5.67 -5.91 -3.06
CA HIS A 35 4.64 -4.97 -3.43
C HIS A 35 3.97 -4.50 -2.14
N ILE A 36 4.05 -3.21 -1.80
CA ILE A 36 3.30 -2.63 -0.69
C ILE A 36 2.07 -1.91 -1.23
N LEU A 37 0.91 -2.15 -0.61
CA LEU A 37 -0.37 -1.57 -1.02
C LEU A 37 -1.04 -0.89 0.16
N ASN A 38 -1.37 0.39 0.01
CA ASN A 38 -2.32 1.06 0.90
C ASN A 38 -3.64 1.30 0.17
N VAL A 39 -4.75 0.89 0.78
CA VAL A 39 -6.09 1.15 0.24
C VAL A 39 -6.78 2.19 1.11
N GLN A 40 -7.16 3.31 0.50
CA GLN A 40 -7.96 4.33 1.17
C GLN A 40 -9.44 4.01 0.94
N ALA A 41 -10.06 3.44 1.97
CA ALA A 41 -11.48 3.16 1.94
C ALA A 41 -12.28 4.45 1.94
N SER A 42 -13.15 4.61 0.95
CA SER A 42 -14.24 5.57 1.04
C SER A 42 -15.55 4.83 1.25
N PRO A 43 -16.19 4.96 2.43
CA PRO A 43 -17.51 4.40 2.67
C PRO A 43 -18.63 5.26 2.08
N ILE A 44 -18.31 6.35 1.38
CA ILE A 44 -19.27 7.35 0.92
C ILE A 44 -19.23 7.44 -0.61
N ASP A 45 -20.40 7.29 -1.25
CA ASP A 45 -20.56 7.71 -2.63
C ASP A 45 -20.60 9.25 -2.69
N TYR A 46 -19.46 9.86 -3.02
CA TYR A 46 -19.33 11.31 -3.10
C TYR A 46 -20.20 11.96 -4.17
N SER A 47 -20.64 11.22 -5.18
CA SER A 47 -21.50 11.76 -6.25
C SER A 47 -22.87 12.23 -5.75
N LEU A 48 -23.31 11.70 -4.61
CA LEU A 48 -24.56 12.09 -3.96
C LEU A 48 -24.46 13.43 -3.21
N TYR A 49 -23.24 13.93 -2.96
CA TYR A 49 -23.02 15.07 -2.07
C TYR A 49 -22.13 16.17 -2.67
N LEU A 50 -21.31 15.86 -3.67
CA LEU A 50 -20.28 16.74 -4.20
C LEU A 50 -20.43 16.94 -5.71
N ALA A 51 -20.05 18.14 -6.17
CA ALA A 51 -19.89 18.41 -7.59
C ALA A 51 -18.69 17.61 -8.17
N PRO A 52 -18.71 17.25 -9.47
CA PRO A 52 -17.67 16.40 -10.06
C PRO A 52 -16.23 16.88 -9.85
N ASP A 53 -15.99 18.19 -9.94
CA ASP A 53 -14.68 18.81 -9.73
C ASP A 53 -14.18 18.70 -8.28
N MET A 54 -15.10 18.66 -7.31
CA MET A 54 -14.77 18.43 -5.90
C MET A 54 -14.42 16.96 -5.62
N ILE A 55 -15.02 16.02 -6.36
CA ILE A 55 -14.76 14.57 -6.20
C ILE A 55 -13.31 14.26 -6.56
N ASP A 56 -12.79 14.86 -7.63
CA ASP A 56 -11.39 14.66 -8.03
C ASP A 56 -10.42 15.20 -6.98
N GLY A 57 -10.75 16.33 -6.35
CA GLY A 57 -10.00 16.88 -5.21
C GLY A 57 -9.96 15.93 -4.01
N VAL A 58 -11.10 15.30 -3.68
CA VAL A 58 -11.17 14.28 -2.61
C VAL A 58 -10.31 13.06 -2.96
N LYS A 59 -10.42 12.53 -4.17
CA LYS A 59 -9.60 11.39 -4.63
C LYS A 59 -8.12 11.70 -4.54
N ALA A 60 -7.69 12.88 -5.00
CA ALA A 60 -6.30 13.31 -4.89
C ALA A 60 -5.83 13.41 -3.43
N GLY A 61 -6.69 13.93 -2.54
CA GLY A 61 -6.43 13.98 -1.11
C GLY A 61 -6.21 12.59 -0.49
N LEU A 62 -7.11 11.64 -0.78
CA LEU A 62 -6.98 10.26 -0.33
C LEU A 62 -5.72 9.60 -0.90
N THR A 63 -5.42 9.76 -2.19
CA THR A 63 -4.18 9.23 -2.78
C THR A 63 -2.93 9.78 -2.10
N ASN A 64 -2.91 11.07 -1.74
CA ASN A 64 -1.80 11.67 -1.01
C ASN A 64 -1.68 11.12 0.41
N GLU A 65 -2.80 10.88 1.08
CA GLU A 65 -2.81 10.25 2.40
C GLU A 65 -2.26 8.81 2.35
N GLY A 66 -2.66 8.02 1.35
CA GLY A 66 -2.10 6.67 1.18
C GLY A 66 -0.60 6.70 0.94
N LYS A 67 -0.08 7.65 0.14
CA LYS A 67 1.37 7.85 -0.03
C LYS A 67 2.06 8.21 1.29
N ARG A 68 1.42 9.05 2.11
CA ARG A 68 1.93 9.43 3.44
C ARG A 68 2.01 8.22 4.36
N VAL A 69 0.99 7.36 4.37
CA VAL A 69 0.97 6.11 5.13
C VAL A 69 2.10 5.17 4.70
N LEU A 70 2.37 5.07 3.40
CA LEU A 70 3.44 4.21 2.87
C LEU A 70 4.86 4.75 3.11
N ALA A 71 5.03 6.01 3.53
CA ALA A 71 6.35 6.66 3.58
C ALA A 71 7.36 5.89 4.45
N ASP A 72 6.95 5.44 5.63
CA ASP A 72 7.84 4.71 6.55
C ASP A 72 8.19 3.31 6.01
N ALA A 73 7.24 2.64 5.36
CA ALA A 73 7.47 1.36 4.70
C ALA A 73 8.48 1.48 3.54
N VAL A 74 8.32 2.51 2.71
CA VAL A 74 9.23 2.84 1.60
C VAL A 74 10.63 3.11 2.13
N ALA A 75 10.75 3.90 3.20
CA ALA A 75 12.04 4.20 3.83
C ALA A 75 12.73 2.92 4.34
N LEU A 76 11.97 2.03 5.00
CA LEU A 76 12.48 0.77 5.53
C LEU A 76 12.96 -0.17 4.41
N LEU A 77 12.16 -0.36 3.37
CA LEU A 77 12.52 -1.21 2.21
C LEU A 77 13.74 -0.66 1.46
N THR A 78 13.81 0.66 1.29
CA THR A 78 14.95 1.33 0.67
C THR A 78 16.22 1.10 1.49
N ALA A 79 16.16 1.29 2.81
CA ALA A 79 17.30 1.06 3.71
C ALA A 79 17.76 -0.41 3.71
N ALA A 80 16.82 -1.35 3.56
CA ALA A 80 17.12 -2.78 3.47
C ALA A 80 17.64 -3.22 2.09
N GLY A 81 17.56 -2.37 1.06
CA GLY A 81 17.98 -2.71 -0.30
C GLY A 81 17.12 -3.80 -0.97
N VAL A 82 15.90 -4.03 -0.48
CA VAL A 82 14.97 -5.02 -1.04
C VAL A 82 14.24 -4.39 -2.24
N PRO A 83 14.18 -5.03 -3.43
CA PRO A 83 13.40 -4.52 -4.55
C PRO A 83 11.92 -4.39 -4.19
N PHE A 84 11.29 -3.25 -4.49
CA PHE A 84 9.89 -3.03 -4.17
C PHE A 84 9.13 -2.14 -5.15
N GLN A 85 7.79 -2.24 -5.10
CA GLN A 85 6.84 -1.32 -5.71
C GLN A 85 5.82 -0.86 -4.66
N ALA A 86 5.37 0.38 -4.75
CA ALA A 86 4.42 0.99 -3.82
C ALA A 86 3.16 1.45 -4.55
N HIS A 87 2.01 1.00 -4.07
CA HIS A 87 0.71 1.18 -4.72
C HIS A 87 -0.28 1.84 -3.76
N VAL A 88 -1.10 2.74 -4.28
CA VAL A 88 -2.18 3.37 -3.52
C VAL A 88 -3.46 3.28 -4.33
N ASP A 89 -4.43 2.57 -3.79
CA ASP A 89 -5.75 2.40 -4.39
C ASP A 89 -6.86 2.96 -3.52
N LEU A 90 -8.01 3.19 -4.15
CA LEU A 90 -9.20 3.73 -3.51
C LEU A 90 -10.33 2.71 -3.64
N GLY A 91 -11.10 2.53 -2.57
CA GLY A 91 -12.30 1.67 -2.60
C GLY A 91 -12.32 0.64 -1.48
N ASN A 92 -13.02 -0.47 -1.69
CA ASN A 92 -13.13 -1.52 -0.69
C ASN A 92 -11.76 -2.20 -0.46
N VAL A 93 -11.29 -2.20 0.78
CA VAL A 93 -9.96 -2.73 1.13
C VAL A 93 -9.78 -4.19 0.71
N ALA A 94 -10.77 -5.05 0.99
CA ALA A 94 -10.65 -6.47 0.70
C ALA A 94 -10.61 -6.74 -0.80
N GLU A 95 -11.46 -6.06 -1.57
CA GLU A 95 -11.53 -6.21 -3.04
C GLU A 95 -10.25 -5.71 -3.71
N GLN A 96 -9.71 -4.56 -3.27
CA GLN A 96 -8.46 -4.03 -3.84
C GLN A 96 -7.25 -4.93 -3.48
N VAL A 97 -7.22 -5.49 -2.27
CA VAL A 97 -6.17 -6.46 -1.90
C VAL A 97 -6.28 -7.74 -2.73
N GLU A 98 -7.49 -8.25 -2.97
CA GLU A 98 -7.71 -9.43 -3.82
C GLU A 98 -7.27 -9.18 -5.27
N ALA A 99 -7.53 -7.99 -5.81
CA ALA A 99 -7.22 -7.65 -7.21
C ALA A 99 -5.70 -7.58 -7.52
N GLU A 100 -4.86 -7.41 -6.50
CA GLU A 100 -3.40 -7.32 -6.62
C GLU A 100 -2.68 -8.68 -6.47
N VAL A 101 -3.43 -9.78 -6.27
CA VAL A 101 -2.92 -11.17 -6.11
C VAL A 101 -3.12 -11.98 -7.38
#